data_AF-A0A1G0PGS9-F1
#
_entry.id   AF-A0A1G0PGS9-F1
#
_cell.length_a   1.000
_cell.length_b   1.000
_cell.length_c   1.000
_cell.angle_alpha   90.00
_cell.angle_beta   90.00
_cell.angle_gamma   90.00
#
_symmetry.space_group_name_H-M   'P 1'
#
loop_
_entity.id
_entity.type
_entity.pdbx_description
1 polymer ?
#
loop_
_entity_poly.entity_id
_entity_poly.type
_entity_poly.pdbx_seq_one_letter_code
_entity_poly.pdbx_strand_id
1 'polypeptide(L)'
;MHQFMIGFADTSGAFDAWLALPRASRAMFLIQTPDKRFPPGATRADQQSQPTSTSPLPAGRYFRNRPPGDDIVGDPLGNSMYDHYRFRAFYDASRIGAFPVLTKAEIDLLAAEGYIRQSNWALAMAKINTTRTGAGLPALAAITSLNDPVPGGNACVPRVPQGPGFTSAACGNIWEAMKWEKRMETAYTGYWSWFFDSRGWGDLPQGTALHWPVPNTEMDTRRGTFYNLGGCQNLAATPAQSAAANTYGLTCQS
;
A
#
# COMPACT_ATOMS: atom_id res chain seq x y z
N MET A 1 -6.95 -7.19 1.55
CA MET A 1 -5.79 -6.27 1.44
C MET A 1 -4.69 -6.99 0.69
N HIS A 2 -4.05 -6.36 -0.31
CA HIS A 2 -3.03 -6.99 -1.16
C HIS A 2 -1.79 -7.40 -0.36
N GLN A 3 -1.47 -8.71 -0.28
CA GLN A 3 -0.27 -9.23 0.40
C GLN A 3 1.00 -8.55 -0.11
N PHE A 4 1.08 -8.28 -1.40
CA PHE A 4 2.23 -7.57 -1.98
C PHE A 4 2.51 -6.22 -1.33
N MET A 5 1.46 -5.43 -1.09
CA MET A 5 1.61 -4.09 -0.53
C MET A 5 1.90 -4.13 0.96
N ILE A 6 1.12 -4.90 1.73
CA ILE A 6 1.33 -4.97 3.18
C ILE A 6 2.61 -5.73 3.55
N GLY A 7 3.12 -6.58 2.64
CA GLY A 7 4.40 -7.28 2.79
C GLY A 7 5.60 -6.35 2.95
N PHE A 8 5.47 -5.08 2.56
CA PHE A 8 6.51 -4.07 2.78
C PHE A 8 6.75 -3.80 4.27
N ALA A 9 5.82 -4.19 5.15
CA ALA A 9 6.02 -4.11 6.59
C ALA A 9 6.91 -5.24 7.14
N ASP A 10 7.07 -6.34 6.41
CA ASP A 10 7.74 -7.54 6.94
C ASP A 10 9.24 -7.32 7.17
N THR A 11 9.69 -7.68 8.35
CA THR A 11 11.10 -7.64 8.76
C THR A 11 11.66 -9.03 9.06
N SER A 12 10.87 -10.09 8.87
CA SER A 12 11.30 -11.48 9.11
C SER A 12 12.07 -12.09 7.94
N GLY A 13 11.93 -11.52 6.73
CA GLY A 13 12.48 -12.09 5.48
C GLY A 13 11.48 -12.99 4.75
N ALA A 14 10.27 -13.19 5.29
CA ALA A 14 9.20 -13.90 4.62
C ALA A 14 8.78 -13.17 3.32
N PHE A 15 8.82 -11.84 3.30
CA PHE A 15 8.53 -11.09 2.08
C PHE A 15 9.61 -11.27 1.00
N ASP A 16 10.89 -11.33 1.37
CA ASP A 16 11.97 -11.62 0.43
C ASP A 16 11.81 -13.02 -0.17
N ALA A 17 11.53 -14.02 0.67
CA ALA A 17 11.25 -15.38 0.22
C ALA A 17 10.03 -15.44 -0.72
N TRP A 18 8.99 -14.67 -0.43
CA TRP A 18 7.79 -14.55 -1.26
C TRP A 18 8.07 -13.87 -2.60
N LEU A 19 8.90 -12.82 -2.63
CA LEU A 19 9.30 -12.13 -3.84
C LEU A 19 10.13 -13.03 -4.78
N ALA A 20 11.00 -13.86 -4.20
CA ALA A 20 11.85 -14.80 -4.95
C ALA A 20 11.05 -15.93 -5.65
N LEU A 21 9.83 -16.21 -5.22
CA LEU A 21 8.97 -17.19 -5.89
C LEU A 21 8.37 -16.63 -7.19
N PRO A 22 8.23 -17.46 -8.24
CA PRO A 22 7.40 -17.12 -9.40
C PRO A 22 5.99 -16.71 -8.96
N ARG A 23 5.39 -15.71 -9.61
CA ARG A 23 4.09 -15.14 -9.20
C ARG A 23 3.01 -16.19 -8.97
N ALA A 24 2.92 -17.20 -9.84
CA ALA A 24 1.91 -18.26 -9.75
C ALA A 24 2.12 -19.21 -8.55
N SER A 25 3.32 -19.28 -8.01
CA SER A 25 3.69 -20.14 -6.87
C SER A 25 3.66 -19.42 -5.53
N ARG A 26 3.36 -18.12 -5.53
CA ARG A 26 3.28 -17.33 -4.31
C ARG A 26 2.10 -17.80 -3.45
N ALA A 27 2.20 -17.62 -2.14
CA ALA A 27 1.14 -17.93 -1.19
C ALA A 27 1.07 -16.84 -0.11
N MET A 28 -0.03 -16.78 0.64
CA MET A 28 -0.12 -15.88 1.77
C MET A 28 0.96 -16.23 2.81
N PHE A 29 1.55 -15.22 3.46
CA PHE A 29 2.56 -15.43 4.49
C PHE A 29 2.31 -14.52 5.70
N LEU A 30 2.87 -14.93 6.85
CA LEU A 30 2.81 -14.17 8.10
C LEU A 30 3.78 -12.99 8.05
N ILE A 31 3.27 -11.78 8.26
CA ILE A 31 4.08 -10.57 8.37
C ILE A 31 4.49 -10.40 9.82
N GLN A 32 5.79 -10.26 10.06
CA GLN A 32 6.32 -9.80 11.36
C GLN A 32 6.89 -8.41 11.16
N THR A 33 6.42 -7.44 11.95
CA THR A 33 6.76 -6.03 11.73
C THR A 33 6.80 -5.26 13.05
N PRO A 34 7.68 -4.25 13.17
CA PRO A 34 7.61 -3.29 14.27
C PRO A 34 6.43 -2.31 14.15
N ASP A 35 5.73 -2.27 13.01
CA ASP A 35 4.56 -1.41 12.80
C ASP A 35 3.36 -1.89 13.63
N LYS A 36 3.01 -1.13 14.69
CA LYS A 36 1.95 -1.49 15.64
C LYS A 36 0.54 -1.42 15.05
N ARG A 37 0.39 -0.96 13.79
CA ARG A 37 -0.87 -1.09 13.04
C ARG A 37 -1.18 -2.56 12.76
N PHE A 38 -0.18 -3.43 12.74
CA PHE A 38 -0.30 -4.88 12.59
C PHE A 38 -0.38 -5.59 13.94
N PRO A 39 -0.99 -6.78 14.01
CA PRO A 39 -0.96 -7.58 15.23
C PRO A 39 0.46 -8.09 15.51
N PRO A 40 0.93 -8.05 16.77
CA PRO A 40 2.24 -8.58 17.14
C PRO A 40 2.21 -10.11 17.21
N GLY A 41 3.37 -10.75 17.09
CA GLY A 41 3.51 -12.20 17.28
C GLY A 41 4.32 -12.87 16.16
N ALA A 42 5.03 -13.94 16.53
CA ALA A 42 5.87 -14.71 15.61
C ALA A 42 5.11 -15.83 14.90
N THR A 43 3.96 -16.23 15.45
CA THR A 43 3.06 -17.21 14.83
C THR A 43 1.70 -16.59 14.51
N ARG A 44 0.96 -17.24 13.62
CA ARG A 44 -0.42 -16.85 13.31
C ARG A 44 -1.33 -16.92 14.53
N ALA A 45 -1.13 -17.92 15.40
CA ALA A 45 -1.87 -18.05 16.65
C ALA A 45 -1.59 -16.87 17.61
N ASP A 46 -0.34 -16.44 17.71
CA ASP A 46 0.03 -15.27 18.54
C ASP A 46 -0.68 -14.00 18.03
N GLN A 47 -0.68 -13.79 16.71
CA GLN A 47 -1.34 -12.62 16.08
C GLN A 47 -2.86 -12.66 16.17
N GLN A 48 -3.45 -13.82 16.47
CA GLN A 48 -4.89 -14.01 16.66
C GLN A 48 -5.32 -13.97 18.13
N SER A 49 -4.37 -14.03 19.08
CA SER A 49 -4.66 -14.04 20.51
C SER A 49 -5.37 -12.77 21.01
N GLN A 50 -5.25 -11.65 20.27
CA GLN A 50 -5.82 -10.34 20.60
C GLN A 50 -5.97 -9.47 19.33
N PRO A 51 -7.18 -9.01 18.91
CA PRO A 51 -8.53 -9.34 19.37
C PRO A 51 -9.24 -10.39 18.49
N THR A 52 -10.32 -10.94 19.02
CA THR A 52 -11.21 -11.91 18.36
C THR A 52 -11.96 -11.31 17.17
N SER A 53 -12.60 -12.15 16.36
CA SER A 53 -13.30 -11.77 15.12
C SER A 53 -14.49 -10.82 15.30
N THR A 54 -14.91 -10.53 16.54
CA THR A 54 -16.11 -9.75 16.87
C THR A 54 -15.84 -8.46 17.64
N SER A 55 -14.59 -8.18 18.03
CA SER A 55 -14.26 -7.02 18.86
C SER A 55 -13.52 -5.93 18.07
N PRO A 56 -13.73 -4.64 18.38
CA PRO A 56 -12.89 -3.57 17.85
C PRO A 56 -11.41 -3.80 18.14
N LEU A 57 -10.55 -3.32 17.25
CA LEU A 57 -9.11 -3.37 17.47
C LEU A 57 -8.69 -2.45 18.62
N PRO A 58 -7.61 -2.78 19.36
CA PRO A 58 -6.94 -1.80 20.22
C PRO A 58 -6.62 -0.53 19.46
N ALA A 59 -6.65 0.61 20.16
CA ALA A 59 -6.35 1.91 19.57
C ALA A 59 -5.01 1.89 18.82
N GLY A 60 -5.00 2.45 17.60
CA GLY A 60 -3.81 2.48 16.73
C GLY A 60 -3.55 1.21 15.92
N ARG A 61 -4.27 0.10 16.16
CA ARG A 61 -4.17 -1.11 15.32
C ARG A 61 -5.18 -1.06 14.18
N TYR A 62 -4.73 -1.35 12.96
CA TYR A 62 -5.56 -1.31 11.75
C TYR A 62 -5.82 -2.69 11.17
N PHE A 63 -4.95 -3.65 11.43
CA PHE A 63 -5.07 -5.00 10.89
C PHE A 63 -5.38 -6.02 11.96
N ARG A 64 -6.15 -7.03 11.57
CA ARG A 64 -6.21 -8.32 12.27
C ARG A 64 -5.66 -9.41 11.38
N ASN A 65 -5.04 -10.41 11.97
CA ASN A 65 -4.78 -11.67 11.29
C ASN A 65 -6.05 -12.52 11.35
N ARG A 66 -6.55 -12.92 10.19
CA ARG A 66 -7.79 -13.66 10.04
C ARG A 66 -7.65 -15.09 10.54
N PRO A 67 -8.66 -15.72 11.16
CA PRO A 67 -8.67 -17.17 11.42
C PRO A 67 -8.42 -17.99 10.14
N PRO A 68 -7.71 -19.14 10.20
CA PRO A 68 -7.40 -19.92 9.00
C PRO A 68 -8.64 -20.40 8.22
N GLY A 69 -9.76 -20.65 8.91
CA GLY A 69 -11.01 -21.08 8.27
C GLY A 69 -11.69 -20.02 7.41
N ASP A 70 -11.32 -18.74 7.57
CA ASP A 70 -11.90 -17.63 6.82
C ASP A 70 -10.97 -17.18 5.66
N ASP A 71 -9.89 -17.92 5.38
CA ASP A 71 -8.96 -17.61 4.30
C ASP A 71 -9.66 -17.65 2.93
N ILE A 72 -9.34 -16.67 2.07
CA ILE A 72 -9.96 -16.55 0.75
C ILE A 72 -9.04 -17.18 -0.30
N VAL A 73 -9.61 -18.05 -1.13
CA VAL A 73 -8.93 -18.60 -2.32
C VAL A 73 -8.89 -17.53 -3.42
N GLY A 74 -7.74 -17.35 -4.08
CA GLY A 74 -7.59 -16.37 -5.15
C GLY A 74 -6.12 -16.03 -5.44
N ASP A 75 -5.90 -14.99 -6.26
CA ASP A 75 -4.55 -14.58 -6.68
C ASP A 75 -3.68 -14.27 -5.44
N PRO A 76 -2.55 -14.99 -5.25
CA PRO A 76 -1.66 -14.79 -4.12
C PRO A 76 -1.06 -13.38 -4.02
N LEU A 77 -1.10 -12.61 -5.10
CA LEU A 77 -0.68 -11.19 -5.11
C LEU A 77 -1.67 -10.30 -4.34
N GLY A 78 -2.95 -10.64 -4.40
CA GLY A 78 -4.05 -9.89 -3.81
C GLY A 78 -4.58 -10.42 -2.49
N ASN A 79 -4.42 -11.71 -2.24
CA ASN A 79 -4.91 -12.36 -1.04
C ASN A 79 -3.86 -12.34 0.05
N SER A 80 -4.27 -12.03 1.27
CA SER A 80 -3.43 -12.05 2.46
C SER A 80 -4.16 -12.65 3.66
N MET A 81 -3.39 -12.99 4.69
CA MET A 81 -3.94 -13.43 5.99
C MET A 81 -4.62 -12.29 6.77
N TYR A 82 -4.65 -11.05 6.23
CA TYR A 82 -4.99 -9.86 7.00
C TYR A 82 -6.25 -9.15 6.51
N ASP A 83 -7.10 -8.77 7.45
CA ASP A 83 -8.21 -7.85 7.22
C ASP A 83 -7.86 -6.47 7.76
N HIS A 84 -8.23 -5.44 6.99
CA HIS A 84 -8.25 -4.09 7.52
C HIS A 84 -9.51 -3.90 8.36
N TYR A 85 -9.31 -3.59 9.64
CA TYR A 85 -10.33 -3.67 10.67
C TYR A 85 -10.47 -2.36 11.47
N ARG A 86 -9.77 -1.29 11.06
CA ARG A 86 -9.83 0.06 11.67
C ARG A 86 -11.26 0.58 11.84
N PHE A 87 -12.14 0.31 10.88
CA PHE A 87 -13.53 0.81 10.87
C PHE A 87 -14.56 -0.20 11.34
N ARG A 88 -14.14 -1.28 12.05
CA ARG A 88 -15.08 -2.27 12.57
C ARG A 88 -16.13 -1.65 13.50
N ALA A 89 -15.72 -0.72 14.37
CA ALA A 89 -16.66 -0.04 15.27
C ALA A 89 -17.77 0.72 14.51
N PHE A 90 -17.45 1.32 13.36
CA PHE A 90 -18.45 1.97 12.51
C PHE A 90 -19.41 0.95 11.87
N TYR A 91 -18.89 -0.21 11.45
CA TYR A 91 -19.72 -1.31 10.99
C TYR A 91 -20.67 -1.82 12.09
N ASP A 92 -20.16 -2.04 13.31
CA ASP A 92 -20.97 -2.52 14.45
C ASP A 92 -22.05 -1.52 14.86
N ALA A 93 -21.80 -0.22 14.68
CA ALA A 93 -22.78 0.84 14.83
C ALA A 93 -23.78 0.95 13.66
N SER A 94 -23.94 -0.11 12.86
CA SER A 94 -24.78 -0.13 11.66
C SER A 94 -24.46 0.97 10.63
N ARG A 95 -23.19 1.43 10.61
CA ARG A 95 -22.71 2.53 9.77
C ARG A 95 -23.41 3.87 10.03
N ILE A 96 -23.95 4.05 11.24
CA ILE A 96 -24.55 5.30 11.69
C ILE A 96 -23.49 6.07 12.47
N GLY A 97 -23.19 7.29 12.02
CA GLY A 97 -22.25 8.20 12.70
C GLY A 97 -21.35 8.96 11.72
N ALA A 98 -20.44 9.74 12.29
CA ALA A 98 -19.45 10.47 11.51
C ALA A 98 -18.42 9.51 10.91
N PHE A 99 -18.19 9.62 9.59
CA PHE A 99 -17.13 8.90 8.88
C PHE A 99 -16.15 9.90 8.27
N PRO A 100 -14.83 9.70 8.39
CA PRO A 100 -13.85 10.65 7.88
C PRO A 100 -13.84 10.65 6.35
N VAL A 101 -14.01 11.82 5.75
CA VAL A 101 -13.85 12.02 4.29
C VAL A 101 -12.44 12.50 3.94
N LEU A 102 -11.91 13.44 4.72
CA LEU A 102 -10.55 13.97 4.60
C LEU A 102 -9.96 14.08 5.99
N THR A 103 -8.85 13.39 6.24
CA THR A 103 -8.24 13.36 7.58
C THR A 103 -7.10 14.38 7.68
N LYS A 104 -6.81 14.83 8.91
CA LYS A 104 -5.63 15.66 9.16
C LYS A 104 -4.33 14.95 8.75
N ALA A 105 -4.26 13.63 8.96
CA ALA A 105 -3.13 12.81 8.54
C ALA A 105 -2.93 12.88 7.01
N GLU A 106 -4.00 12.77 6.23
CA GLU A 106 -3.93 12.90 4.78
C GLU A 106 -3.42 14.28 4.34
N ILE A 107 -3.93 15.36 4.94
CA ILE A 107 -3.48 16.74 4.63
C ILE A 107 -1.99 16.91 4.98
N ASP A 108 -1.55 16.40 6.13
CA ASP A 108 -0.15 16.47 6.54
C ASP A 108 0.77 15.69 5.58
N LEU A 109 0.33 14.53 5.10
CA LEU A 109 1.10 13.70 4.18
C LEU A 109 1.11 14.27 2.75
N LEU A 110 0.04 14.94 2.32
CA LEU A 110 0.04 15.74 1.08
C LEU A 110 1.03 16.92 1.18
N ALA A 111 1.09 17.60 2.32
CA ALA A 111 2.09 18.63 2.55
C ALA A 111 3.51 18.04 2.58
N ALA A 112 3.71 16.86 3.19
CA ALA A 112 4.98 16.15 3.19
C ALA A 112 5.46 15.81 1.78
N GLU A 113 4.57 15.32 0.92
CA GLU A 113 4.86 15.09 -0.50
C GLU A 113 5.32 16.38 -1.19
N GLY A 114 4.63 17.51 -0.96
CA GLY A 114 5.02 18.81 -1.47
C GLY A 114 6.42 19.25 -1.02
N TYR A 115 6.77 19.00 0.24
CA TYR A 115 8.10 19.30 0.78
C TYR A 115 9.19 18.39 0.21
N ILE A 116 8.93 17.09 0.02
CA ILE A 116 9.87 16.15 -0.62
C ILE A 116 10.18 16.61 -2.05
N ARG A 117 9.18 17.01 -2.82
CA ARG A 117 9.37 17.51 -4.20
C ARG A 117 10.20 18.79 -4.25
N GLN A 118 10.20 19.58 -3.17
CA GLN A 118 11.03 20.78 -3.00
C GLN A 118 12.38 20.48 -2.32
N SER A 119 12.70 19.21 -2.03
CA SER A 119 13.88 18.80 -1.26
C SER A 119 13.96 19.42 0.14
N ASN A 120 12.81 19.78 0.72
CA ASN A 120 12.72 20.28 2.09
C ASN A 120 12.48 19.11 3.06
N TRP A 121 13.55 18.36 3.34
CA TRP A 121 13.49 17.12 4.11
C TRP A 121 13.03 17.32 5.56
N ALA A 122 13.44 18.42 6.20
CA ALA A 122 13.09 18.69 7.59
C ALA A 122 11.57 18.86 7.78
N LEU A 123 10.92 19.65 6.91
CA LEU A 123 9.48 19.84 6.97
C LEU A 123 8.71 18.57 6.56
N ALA A 124 9.23 17.80 5.59
CA ALA A 124 8.66 16.51 5.23
C ALA A 124 8.70 15.51 6.39
N MET A 125 9.86 15.35 7.04
CA MET A 125 10.03 14.46 8.19
C MET A 125 9.09 14.84 9.35
N ALA A 126 8.95 16.14 9.65
CA ALA A 126 8.04 16.60 10.71
C ALA A 126 6.58 16.14 10.47
N LYS A 127 6.14 16.16 9.21
CA LYS A 127 4.79 15.71 8.84
C LYS A 127 4.66 14.19 8.89
N ILE A 128 5.59 13.46 8.28
CA ILE A 128 5.57 11.98 8.24
C ILE A 128 5.68 11.38 9.64
N ASN A 129 6.50 11.96 10.51
CA ASN A 129 6.74 11.46 11.86
C ASN A 129 5.50 11.49 12.76
N THR A 130 4.49 12.31 12.42
CA THR A 130 3.23 12.41 13.17
C THR A 130 2.49 11.07 13.22
N THR A 131 2.38 10.38 12.09
CA THR A 131 1.70 9.08 12.00
C THR A 131 2.67 7.93 12.28
N ARG A 132 3.91 8.05 11.78
CA ARG A 132 4.94 7.02 11.90
C ARG A 132 5.29 6.67 13.34
N THR A 133 5.50 7.67 14.19
CA THR A 133 5.82 7.44 15.61
C THR A 133 4.62 6.95 16.40
N GLY A 134 3.41 7.43 16.06
CA GLY A 134 2.16 6.91 16.61
C GLY A 134 1.93 5.42 16.28
N ALA A 135 2.38 4.97 15.11
CA ALA A 135 2.41 3.57 14.72
C ALA A 135 3.56 2.76 15.35
N GLY A 136 4.38 3.36 16.21
CA GLY A 136 5.49 2.70 16.89
C GLY A 136 6.75 2.50 16.03
N LEU A 137 6.78 3.09 14.82
CA LEU A 137 7.96 3.07 13.97
C LEU A 137 8.95 4.17 14.39
N PRO A 138 10.27 3.98 14.17
CA PRO A 138 11.25 5.01 14.46
C PRO A 138 10.99 6.29 13.65
N ALA A 139 11.10 7.44 14.30
CA ALA A 139 11.03 8.74 13.62
C ALA A 139 12.11 8.84 12.55
N LEU A 140 11.76 9.37 11.37
CA LEU A 140 12.73 9.78 10.36
C LEU A 140 13.61 10.89 10.94
N ALA A 141 14.92 10.72 10.80
CA ALA A 141 15.93 11.67 11.22
C ALA A 141 17.13 11.59 10.27
N ALA A 142 17.88 12.69 10.16
CA ALA A 142 19.11 12.78 9.37
C ALA A 142 18.96 12.43 7.87
N ILE A 143 17.76 12.53 7.30
CA ILE A 143 17.54 12.41 5.86
C ILE A 143 17.91 13.72 5.18
N THR A 144 18.80 13.61 4.20
CA THR A 144 19.36 14.70 3.38
C THR A 144 19.17 14.46 1.88
N SER A 145 18.80 13.24 1.48
CA SER A 145 18.57 12.87 0.08
C SER A 145 17.50 11.76 -0.07
N LEU A 146 17.03 11.55 -1.30
CA LEU A 146 16.16 10.41 -1.64
C LEU A 146 16.88 9.05 -1.64
N ASN A 147 18.20 9.03 -1.47
CA ASN A 147 18.96 7.78 -1.36
C ASN A 147 19.13 7.34 0.09
N ASP A 148 18.79 8.21 1.04
CA ASP A 148 18.98 7.91 2.46
C ASP A 148 17.88 6.93 2.91
N PRO A 149 18.25 5.79 3.49
CA PRO A 149 17.27 4.79 3.91
C PRO A 149 16.52 5.27 5.15
N VAL A 150 15.28 4.83 5.30
CA VAL A 150 14.54 5.01 6.55
C VAL A 150 15.25 4.30 7.73
N PRO A 151 15.16 4.85 8.94
CA PRO A 151 15.74 4.23 10.13
C PRO A 151 15.08 2.88 10.46
N GLY A 152 15.85 2.02 11.13
CA GLY A 152 15.44 0.67 11.54
C GLY A 152 16.39 -0.44 11.11
N GLY A 153 17.40 -0.13 10.27
CA GLY A 153 18.34 -1.15 9.76
C GLY A 153 17.57 -2.28 9.09
N ASN A 154 17.87 -3.53 9.45
CA ASN A 154 17.15 -4.70 8.91
C ASN A 154 15.66 -4.78 9.30
N ALA A 155 15.24 -3.98 10.29
CA ALA A 155 13.84 -3.86 10.72
C ALA A 155 13.17 -2.56 10.24
N CYS A 156 13.68 -1.96 9.18
CA CYS A 156 13.09 -0.79 8.55
C CYS A 156 11.70 -1.10 7.95
N VAL A 157 10.80 -0.11 7.99
CA VAL A 157 9.48 -0.17 7.35
C VAL A 157 9.25 1.14 6.60
N PRO A 158 8.90 1.12 5.30
CA PRO A 158 8.71 -0.06 4.45
C PRO A 158 10.03 -0.68 3.93
N ARG A 159 10.01 -2.00 3.68
CA ARG A 159 10.96 -2.71 2.83
C ARG A 159 10.37 -2.86 1.43
N VAL A 160 10.93 -2.12 0.47
CA VAL A 160 10.41 -2.03 -0.89
C VAL A 160 11.18 -2.97 -1.83
N PRO A 161 10.50 -3.65 -2.79
CA PRO A 161 11.14 -4.50 -3.79
C PRO A 161 12.21 -3.74 -4.59
N GLN A 162 13.35 -4.39 -4.83
CA GLN A 162 14.50 -3.78 -5.51
C GLN A 162 14.64 -4.28 -6.94
N GLY A 163 14.77 -3.36 -7.89
CA GLY A 163 15.06 -3.68 -9.28
C GLY A 163 16.51 -4.15 -9.50
N PRO A 164 16.82 -4.75 -10.67
CA PRO A 164 15.88 -5.04 -11.76
C PRO A 164 15.12 -6.37 -11.59
N GLY A 165 15.56 -7.24 -10.67
CA GLY A 165 14.99 -8.57 -10.50
C GLY A 165 13.72 -8.62 -9.65
N PHE A 166 13.52 -7.67 -8.74
CA PHE A 166 12.37 -7.61 -7.82
C PHE A 166 12.14 -8.90 -7.02
N THR A 167 13.23 -9.62 -6.72
CA THR A 167 13.25 -10.86 -5.93
C THR A 167 13.65 -10.66 -4.47
N SER A 168 13.98 -9.42 -4.10
CA SER A 168 14.33 -9.03 -2.72
C SER A 168 13.84 -7.61 -2.44
N ALA A 169 13.78 -7.26 -1.16
CA ALA A 169 13.38 -5.95 -0.68
C ALA A 169 14.48 -5.32 0.19
N ALA A 170 14.62 -4.00 0.10
CA ALA A 170 15.52 -3.21 0.93
C ALA A 170 14.75 -2.04 1.59
N CYS A 171 15.37 -1.39 2.55
CA CYS A 171 14.76 -0.23 3.20
C CYS A 171 14.40 0.84 2.18
N GLY A 172 13.13 1.27 2.23
CA GLY A 172 12.69 2.42 1.47
C GLY A 172 13.40 3.70 1.90
N ASN A 173 13.27 4.73 1.09
CA ASN A 173 13.70 6.09 1.43
C ASN A 173 12.54 6.90 2.05
N ILE A 174 12.74 8.19 2.27
CA ILE A 174 11.69 9.10 2.78
C ILE A 174 10.44 9.15 1.90
N TRP A 175 10.58 9.00 0.58
CA TRP A 175 9.44 8.96 -0.34
C TRP A 175 8.59 7.71 -0.10
N GLU A 176 9.24 6.56 0.01
CA GLU A 176 8.58 5.29 0.34
C GLU A 176 7.97 5.30 1.74
N ALA A 177 8.61 5.95 2.71
CA ALA A 177 8.04 6.18 4.04
C ALA A 177 6.73 6.97 3.97
N MET A 178 6.72 8.08 3.22
CA MET A 178 5.53 8.92 3.03
C MET A 178 4.41 8.12 2.38
N LYS A 179 4.71 7.38 1.30
CA LYS A 179 3.73 6.52 0.63
C LYS A 179 3.14 5.47 1.57
N TRP A 180 3.99 4.82 2.36
CA TRP A 180 3.58 3.83 3.35
C TRP A 180 2.59 4.43 4.34
N GLU A 181 2.97 5.55 4.97
CA GLU A 181 2.11 6.25 5.93
C GLU A 181 0.78 6.67 5.29
N LYS A 182 0.80 7.22 4.07
CA LYS A 182 -0.42 7.64 3.38
C LYS A 182 -1.34 6.46 3.08
N ARG A 183 -0.79 5.35 2.58
CA ARG A 183 -1.56 4.12 2.30
C ARG A 183 -2.21 3.56 3.57
N MET A 184 -1.51 3.61 4.71
CA MET A 184 -2.05 3.14 5.99
C MET A 184 -3.12 4.07 6.55
N GLU A 185 -2.93 5.38 6.44
CA GLU A 185 -3.86 6.36 7.03
C GLU A 185 -5.12 6.60 6.20
N THR A 186 -5.06 6.46 4.88
CA THR A 186 -6.20 6.72 3.97
C THR A 186 -6.90 5.44 3.50
N ALA A 187 -6.47 4.27 3.98
CA ALA A 187 -7.11 3.00 3.66
C ALA A 187 -8.61 3.06 3.99
N TYR A 188 -9.48 2.95 2.98
CA TYR A 188 -10.93 2.96 3.09
C TYR A 188 -11.58 4.25 3.61
N THR A 189 -10.88 5.38 3.66
CA THR A 189 -11.50 6.68 4.00
C THR A 189 -11.97 7.43 2.76
N GLY A 190 -11.22 7.34 1.66
CA GLY A 190 -11.53 8.03 0.40
C GLY A 190 -11.86 7.06 -0.73
N TYR A 191 -12.69 7.52 -1.67
CA TYR A 191 -12.99 6.79 -2.89
C TYR A 191 -11.72 6.71 -3.74
N TRP A 192 -11.23 5.49 -3.98
CA TRP A 192 -10.10 5.20 -4.89
C TRP A 192 -8.79 5.94 -4.55
N SER A 193 -8.57 6.37 -3.31
CA SER A 193 -7.33 7.03 -2.88
C SER A 193 -6.08 6.24 -3.28
N TRP A 194 -6.12 4.90 -3.13
CA TRP A 194 -5.04 4.01 -3.55
C TRP A 194 -4.68 4.13 -5.04
N PHE A 195 -5.66 4.32 -5.92
CA PHE A 195 -5.45 4.41 -7.36
C PHE A 195 -4.93 5.79 -7.74
N PHE A 196 -5.54 6.86 -7.22
CA PHE A 196 -5.11 8.22 -7.55
C PHE A 196 -3.69 8.51 -7.06
N ASP A 197 -3.37 8.08 -5.84
CA ASP A 197 -2.02 8.22 -5.28
C ASP A 197 -1.01 7.37 -6.06
N SER A 198 -1.30 6.08 -6.27
CA SER A 198 -0.40 5.20 -7.03
C SER A 198 -0.22 5.67 -8.48
N ARG A 199 -1.25 6.25 -9.10
CA ARG A 199 -1.17 6.87 -10.43
C ARG A 199 -0.24 8.08 -10.42
N GLY A 200 -0.38 8.96 -9.43
CA GLY A 200 0.48 10.14 -9.28
C GLY A 200 1.94 9.79 -8.97
N TRP A 201 2.18 8.66 -8.31
CA TRP A 201 3.52 8.20 -7.96
C TRP A 201 4.16 7.26 -8.99
N GLY A 202 3.39 6.69 -9.91
CA GLY A 202 3.86 5.68 -10.88
C GLY A 202 3.85 4.23 -10.36
N ASP A 203 3.27 3.99 -9.19
CA ASP A 203 3.29 2.71 -8.48
C ASP A 203 2.22 1.72 -8.95
N LEU A 204 1.34 2.13 -9.87
CA LEU A 204 0.30 1.25 -10.41
C LEU A 204 0.93 0.01 -11.08
N PRO A 205 0.31 -1.18 -10.98
CA PRO A 205 0.73 -2.36 -11.73
C PRO A 205 0.82 -2.06 -13.23
N GLN A 206 1.79 -2.66 -13.90
CA GLN A 206 2.01 -2.41 -15.32
C GLN A 206 0.75 -2.78 -16.13
N GLY A 207 0.40 -1.97 -17.12
CA GLY A 207 -0.80 -2.19 -17.92
C GLY A 207 -2.11 -1.69 -17.28
N THR A 208 -2.08 -1.17 -16.04
CA THR A 208 -3.27 -0.55 -15.44
C THR A 208 -3.67 0.70 -16.22
N ALA A 209 -4.95 0.83 -16.57
CA ALA A 209 -5.48 2.01 -17.24
C ALA A 209 -5.32 3.27 -16.37
N LEU A 210 -4.82 4.36 -16.95
CA LEU A 210 -4.61 5.61 -16.23
C LEU A 210 -5.84 6.52 -16.22
N HIS A 211 -6.82 6.25 -17.08
CA HIS A 211 -8.04 7.03 -17.26
C HIS A 211 -9.20 6.10 -17.59
N TRP A 212 -10.42 6.57 -17.37
CA TRP A 212 -11.62 5.82 -17.74
C TRP A 212 -11.99 6.08 -19.20
N PRO A 213 -12.42 5.04 -19.95
CA PRO A 213 -12.97 5.25 -21.27
C PRO A 213 -14.29 6.01 -21.17
N VAL A 214 -14.56 6.85 -22.16
CA VAL A 214 -15.87 7.49 -22.31
C VAL A 214 -16.90 6.38 -22.57
N PRO A 215 -18.08 6.42 -21.92
CA PRO A 215 -19.15 5.45 -22.15
C PRO A 215 -19.49 5.32 -23.64
N ASN A 216 -19.79 4.10 -24.10
CA ASN A 216 -20.04 3.83 -25.52
C ASN A 216 -21.18 4.68 -26.11
N THR A 217 -22.26 4.90 -25.36
CA THR A 217 -23.39 5.73 -25.80
C THR A 217 -23.00 7.18 -26.03
N GLU A 218 -22.08 7.71 -25.22
CA GLU A 218 -21.56 9.06 -25.37
C GLU A 218 -20.63 9.15 -26.59
N MET A 219 -19.80 8.13 -26.81
CA MET A 219 -18.96 8.04 -28.01
C MET A 219 -19.80 7.96 -29.29
N ASP A 220 -20.85 7.13 -29.31
CA ASP A 220 -21.74 6.98 -30.46
C ASP A 220 -22.50 8.28 -30.78
N THR A 221 -23.06 8.94 -29.75
CA THR A 221 -23.75 10.23 -29.89
C THR A 221 -22.82 11.31 -30.46
N ARG A 222 -21.55 11.31 -30.06
CA ARG A 222 -20.52 12.23 -30.56
C ARG A 222 -19.86 11.78 -31.87
N ARG A 223 -20.26 10.63 -32.42
CA ARG A 223 -19.62 9.96 -33.58
C ARG A 223 -18.11 9.79 -33.40
N GLY A 224 -17.68 9.53 -32.16
CA GLY A 224 -16.29 9.27 -31.82
C GLY A 224 -15.91 7.79 -32.00
N THR A 225 -14.64 7.53 -32.29
CA THR A 225 -14.10 6.17 -32.42
C THR A 225 -14.05 5.46 -31.07
N PHE A 226 -14.60 4.24 -30.98
CA PHE A 226 -14.49 3.43 -29.76
C PHE A 226 -13.04 3.05 -29.45
N TYR A 227 -12.67 3.13 -28.18
CA TYR A 227 -11.33 2.82 -27.71
C TYR A 227 -11.37 2.05 -26.39
N ASN A 228 -10.33 1.25 -26.16
CA ASN A 228 -10.01 0.62 -24.89
C ASN A 228 -8.73 1.26 -24.31
N LEU A 229 -8.64 1.29 -22.98
CA LEU A 229 -7.47 1.82 -22.27
C LEU A 229 -6.82 0.73 -21.41
N GLY A 230 -5.53 0.90 -21.10
CA GLY A 230 -4.74 -0.09 -20.37
C GLY A 230 -4.34 -1.30 -21.22
N GLY A 231 -3.90 -2.35 -20.54
CA GLY A 231 -3.44 -3.59 -21.15
C GLY A 231 -1.92 -3.65 -21.37
N CYS A 232 -1.40 -4.87 -21.38
CA CYS A 232 0.02 -5.18 -21.51
C CYS A 232 0.56 -5.00 -22.94
N GLN A 233 -0.34 -4.99 -23.93
CA GLN A 233 -0.01 -4.92 -25.36
C GLN A 233 0.05 -3.48 -25.90
N ASN A 234 -0.41 -2.50 -25.11
CA ASN A 234 -0.57 -1.10 -25.53
C ASN A 234 0.57 -0.16 -25.08
N LEU A 235 1.72 -0.71 -24.67
CA LEU A 235 2.85 0.11 -24.20
C LEU A 235 3.56 0.89 -25.33
N ALA A 236 3.29 0.57 -26.61
CA ALA A 236 4.03 1.14 -27.74
C ALA A 236 3.16 1.74 -28.88
N ALA A 237 1.81 1.74 -28.81
CA ALA A 237 1.00 1.90 -30.03
C ALA A 237 0.10 3.15 -30.14
N THR A 238 0.03 4.07 -29.17
CA THR A 238 -0.71 5.34 -29.35
C THR A 238 -0.07 6.52 -28.59
N PRO A 239 -0.17 7.76 -29.10
CA PRO A 239 0.51 8.93 -28.54
C PRO A 239 -0.23 9.47 -27.30
N ALA A 240 -0.21 8.70 -26.23
CA ALA A 240 -0.37 9.09 -24.83
C ALA A 240 -0.33 7.79 -24.02
N GLN A 241 0.67 7.63 -23.15
CA GLN A 241 0.84 6.44 -22.30
C GLN A 241 -0.45 6.15 -21.52
N SER A 242 -1.30 5.26 -22.04
CA SER A 242 -2.62 4.94 -21.47
C SER A 242 -2.55 3.80 -20.45
N ALA A 243 -1.33 3.33 -20.16
CA ALA A 243 -1.02 2.19 -19.31
C ALA A 243 0.16 2.54 -18.39
N ALA A 244 0.09 2.09 -17.14
CA ALA A 244 1.15 2.29 -16.15
C ALA A 244 2.43 1.47 -16.46
N ALA A 245 3.59 1.98 -16.03
CA ALA A 245 4.90 1.34 -16.17
C ALA A 245 5.33 0.49 -14.95
N ASN A 246 4.91 0.87 -13.74
CA ASN A 246 5.18 0.25 -12.42
C ASN A 246 6.57 0.47 -11.80
N THR A 247 6.59 0.87 -10.52
CA THR A 247 7.82 1.08 -9.70
C THR A 247 8.34 -0.18 -9.00
N TYR A 248 7.49 -1.17 -8.70
CA TYR A 248 7.78 -2.26 -7.77
C TYR A 248 7.86 -3.66 -8.42
N GLY A 249 8.05 -3.75 -9.74
CA GLY A 249 8.16 -5.03 -10.45
C GLY A 249 6.85 -5.79 -10.66
N LEU A 250 5.68 -5.14 -10.53
CA LEU A 250 4.40 -5.71 -10.93
C LEU A 250 4.22 -5.60 -12.44
N THR A 251 4.98 -6.41 -13.16
CA THR A 251 4.96 -6.45 -14.62
C THR A 251 3.87 -7.34 -15.17
N CYS A 252 3.53 -7.11 -16.43
CA CYS A 252 2.70 -8.00 -17.22
C CYS A 252 3.38 -9.37 -17.36
N GLN A 253 2.60 -10.45 -17.21
CA GLN A 253 3.09 -11.79 -17.56
C GLN A 253 3.08 -11.93 -19.08
N SER A 254 4.21 -12.37 -19.64
CA SER A 254 4.33 -12.86 -21.03
C SER A 254 3.77 -14.26 -21.15
#